data_AF-A0AAW8ZPB1-F1
#
_entry.id   AF-A0AAW8ZPB1-F1
#
_cell.length_a   1.000
_cell.length_b   1.000
_cell.length_c   1.000
_cell.angle_alpha   90.00
_cell.angle_beta   90.00
_cell.angle_gamma   90.00
#
_symmetry.space_group_name_H-M   'P 1'
#
loop_
_entity.id
_entity.type
_entity.pdbx_description
1 polymer ?
#
loop_
_entity_poly.entity_id
_entity_poly.type
_entity_poly.pdbx_seq_one_letter_code
_entity_poly.pdbx_strand_id
1 'polypeptide(L)'
;MNTTSNEKSYFDLHTSGIGYLQRAREVPVRGGRRAQPFLACTIAALVGPARDPSYRYFDVKVSGAEAKKLVQRYIGVDDPKQRPLVRFRLGDLWGDAYIRDKGEHQGKAAASLKARLLKAELIERDELASIKQHELITRGIGYLNRPKDVTPKDGDPFLSCSIAALAGPVDEPEYRYFDTIVSTPEAEHLVRRCVQAIEGDRKVLIAFRLNDMKIDPYIRTKGEHAGEPAASLESTLVHIGLIKIDGTQVYPTSQTQAKAPPAEDASAPKADNVIDTAADTVSDQPIESAERESEGAVEEQEPALVASF
;
A
#
# COMPACT_ATOMS: atom_id res chain seq x y z
N MET A 1 -20.02 34.10 -2.11
CA MET A 1 -19.86 32.99 -1.14
C MET A 1 -18.80 32.06 -1.71
N ASN A 2 -17.57 32.10 -1.19
CA ASN A 2 -16.51 31.19 -1.62
C ASN A 2 -16.73 29.84 -0.95
N THR A 3 -17.12 28.83 -1.72
CA THR A 3 -17.04 27.43 -1.32
C THR A 3 -15.56 27.05 -1.28
N THR A 4 -14.93 27.20 -0.11
CA THR A 4 -13.66 26.55 0.18
C THR A 4 -13.89 25.05 0.11
N SER A 5 -13.35 24.40 -0.93
CA SER A 5 -13.18 22.96 -0.95
C SER A 5 -12.35 22.58 0.27
N ASN A 6 -12.97 21.90 1.23
CA ASN A 6 -12.28 21.38 2.40
C ASN A 6 -11.46 20.16 1.94
N GLU A 7 -10.34 20.41 1.26
CA GLU A 7 -9.40 19.36 0.84
C GLU A 7 -8.79 18.73 2.09
N LYS A 8 -9.30 17.55 2.46
CA LYS A 8 -8.70 16.76 3.53
C LYS A 8 -7.31 16.31 3.09
N SER A 9 -6.30 16.73 3.84
CA SER A 9 -4.91 16.31 3.64
C SER A 9 -4.66 14.99 4.39
N TYR A 10 -3.83 14.12 3.83
CA TYR A 10 -3.51 12.82 4.40
C TYR A 10 -1.99 12.61 4.47
N PHE A 11 -1.53 11.89 5.50
CA PHE A 11 -0.21 11.29 5.54
C PHE A 11 -0.24 9.97 4.78
N ASP A 12 0.45 9.94 3.65
CA ASP A 12 0.54 8.76 2.82
C ASP A 12 1.61 7.79 3.33
N LEU A 13 1.19 6.55 3.56
CA LEU A 13 2.05 5.40 3.78
C LEU A 13 1.83 4.39 2.65
N HIS A 14 2.75 4.40 1.68
CA HIS A 14 2.60 3.63 0.45
C HIS A 14 3.61 2.49 0.36
N THR A 15 3.13 1.28 0.06
CA THR A 15 3.97 0.11 -0.22
C THR A 15 3.83 -0.29 -1.68
N SER A 16 4.93 -0.36 -2.42
CA SER A 16 4.95 -0.74 -3.84
C SER A 16 5.94 -1.86 -4.11
N GLY A 17 5.59 -2.71 -5.07
CA GLY A 17 6.41 -3.83 -5.50
C GLY A 17 5.78 -4.54 -6.69
N ILE A 18 6.29 -5.74 -6.97
CA ILE A 18 5.74 -6.66 -7.98
C ILE A 18 5.32 -7.93 -7.24
N GLY A 19 4.18 -8.51 -7.62
CA GLY A 19 3.67 -9.69 -6.96
C GLY A 19 2.55 -10.36 -7.73
N TYR A 20 2.26 -11.61 -7.39
CA TYR A 20 1.12 -12.31 -7.95
C TYR A 20 -0.15 -11.89 -7.21
N LEU A 21 -1.18 -11.53 -7.97
CA LEU A 21 -2.53 -11.38 -7.44
C LEU A 21 -3.20 -12.75 -7.38
N GLN A 22 -3.82 -13.05 -6.25
CA GLN A 22 -4.49 -14.32 -6.02
C GLN A 22 -5.71 -14.15 -5.10
N ARG A 23 -6.59 -15.16 -5.04
CA ARG A 23 -7.75 -15.18 -4.12
C ARG A 23 -8.65 -13.94 -4.26
N ALA A 24 -8.81 -13.46 -5.49
CA ALA A 24 -9.72 -12.35 -5.79
C ALA A 24 -11.17 -12.78 -5.53
N ARG A 25 -11.89 -11.97 -4.77
CA ARG A 25 -13.23 -12.29 -4.29
C ARG A 25 -14.01 -11.05 -3.88
N GLU A 26 -15.32 -11.12 -4.02
CA GLU A 26 -16.21 -10.18 -3.34
C GLU A 26 -16.42 -10.64 -1.89
N VAL A 27 -16.23 -9.71 -0.96
CA VAL A 27 -16.39 -9.95 0.47
C VAL A 27 -17.72 -9.32 0.90
N PRO A 28 -18.68 -10.13 1.37
CA PRO A 28 -19.92 -9.59 1.93
C PRO A 28 -19.64 -8.89 3.26
N VAL A 29 -20.36 -7.80 3.51
CA VAL A 29 -20.27 -7.04 4.77
C VAL A 29 -21.55 -7.23 5.56
N ARG A 30 -21.42 -7.44 6.87
CA ARG A 30 -22.56 -7.50 7.79
C ARG A 30 -22.93 -6.07 8.19
N GLY A 31 -24.10 -5.57 7.75
CA GLY A 31 -24.52 -4.20 8.12
C GLY A 31 -25.89 -3.74 7.58
N GLY A 32 -26.82 -4.64 7.31
CA GLY A 32 -28.16 -4.29 6.80
C GLY A 32 -28.13 -3.73 5.37
N ARG A 33 -29.25 -3.12 4.93
CA ARG A 33 -29.51 -2.73 3.52
C ARG A 33 -28.49 -1.78 2.87
N ARG A 34 -27.61 -1.13 3.65
CA ARG A 34 -26.61 -0.16 3.16
C ARG A 34 -25.18 -0.72 3.09
N ALA A 35 -24.96 -1.94 3.57
CA ALA A 35 -23.64 -2.53 3.58
C ALA A 35 -23.33 -3.12 2.20
N GLN A 36 -22.47 -2.43 1.44
CA GLN A 36 -22.06 -2.89 0.10
C GLN A 36 -20.86 -3.84 0.19
N PRO A 37 -20.91 -5.00 -0.49
CA PRO A 37 -19.75 -5.88 -0.57
C PRO A 37 -18.55 -5.13 -1.15
N PHE A 38 -17.35 -5.58 -0.82
CA PHE A 38 -16.12 -5.00 -1.36
C PHE A 38 -15.24 -6.05 -2.00
N LEU A 39 -14.53 -5.63 -3.05
CA LEU A 39 -13.55 -6.47 -3.72
C LEU A 39 -12.28 -6.59 -2.87
N ALA A 40 -11.79 -7.81 -2.71
CA ALA A 40 -10.56 -8.11 -2.00
C ALA A 40 -9.72 -9.13 -2.78
N CYS A 41 -8.40 -9.08 -2.59
CA CYS A 41 -7.48 -10.10 -3.08
C CYS A 41 -6.31 -10.25 -2.11
N THR A 42 -5.48 -11.25 -2.35
CA THR A 42 -4.17 -11.37 -1.70
C THR A 42 -3.10 -11.02 -2.74
N ILE A 43 -2.13 -10.18 -2.37
CA ILE A 43 -0.92 -9.94 -3.17
C ILE A 43 0.22 -10.77 -2.56
N ALA A 44 0.77 -11.69 -3.34
CA ALA A 44 2.00 -12.42 -3.03
C ALA A 44 3.18 -11.63 -3.61
N ALA A 45 3.66 -10.64 -2.86
CA ALA A 45 4.72 -9.73 -3.26
C ALA A 45 6.09 -10.43 -3.29
N LEU A 46 6.82 -10.24 -4.39
CA LEU A 46 8.17 -10.76 -4.58
C LEU A 46 9.18 -9.87 -3.87
N VAL A 47 10.15 -10.48 -3.19
CA VAL A 47 11.25 -9.79 -2.52
C VAL A 47 12.54 -10.59 -2.68
N GLY A 48 13.65 -9.90 -2.94
CA GLY A 48 14.97 -10.52 -3.04
C GLY A 48 15.37 -10.87 -4.48
N PRO A 49 16.32 -11.79 -4.69
CA PRO A 49 16.85 -12.10 -6.01
C PRO A 49 15.77 -12.59 -6.98
N ALA A 50 15.80 -12.13 -8.24
CA ALA A 50 14.77 -12.49 -9.21
C ALA A 50 14.72 -13.99 -9.55
N ARG A 51 15.82 -14.71 -9.37
CA ARG A 51 15.90 -16.17 -9.61
C ARG A 51 15.28 -17.00 -8.49
N ASP A 52 15.24 -16.46 -7.28
CA ASP A 52 14.71 -17.16 -6.09
C ASP A 52 14.09 -16.14 -5.12
N PRO A 53 12.94 -15.55 -5.48
CA PRO A 53 12.31 -14.53 -4.67
C PRO A 53 11.60 -15.17 -3.47
N SER A 54 11.72 -14.50 -2.32
CA SER A 54 10.82 -14.72 -1.19
C SER A 54 9.48 -14.02 -1.41
N TYR A 55 8.44 -14.49 -0.72
CA TYR A 55 7.11 -13.92 -0.78
C TYR A 55 6.74 -13.18 0.51
N ARG A 56 6.04 -12.05 0.35
CA ARG A 56 5.31 -11.36 1.42
C ARG A 56 3.84 -11.28 1.03
N TYR A 57 2.96 -11.70 1.91
CA TYR A 57 1.53 -11.80 1.62
C TYR A 57 0.77 -10.64 2.23
N PHE A 58 0.03 -9.91 1.40
CA PHE A 58 -0.84 -8.83 1.81
C PHE A 58 -2.29 -9.18 1.48
N ASP A 59 -3.15 -9.19 2.48
CA ASP A 59 -4.59 -9.27 2.29
C ASP A 59 -5.16 -7.86 2.12
N VAL A 60 -5.61 -7.54 0.90
CA VAL A 60 -5.90 -6.17 0.51
C VAL A 60 -7.36 -5.96 0.12
N LYS A 61 -7.91 -4.82 0.55
CA LYS A 61 -9.17 -4.29 0.02
C LYS A 61 -8.86 -3.51 -1.25
N VAL A 62 -9.52 -3.84 -2.36
CA VAL A 62 -9.30 -3.14 -3.63
C VAL A 62 -10.07 -1.83 -3.66
N SER A 63 -9.33 -0.72 -3.65
CA SER A 63 -9.89 0.63 -3.52
C SER A 63 -9.73 1.46 -4.79
N GLY A 64 -8.63 1.29 -5.53
CA GLY A 64 -8.39 2.00 -6.79
C GLY A 64 -9.35 1.59 -7.91
N ALA A 65 -9.84 2.56 -8.69
CA ALA A 65 -10.82 2.32 -9.75
C ALA A 65 -10.28 1.36 -10.83
N GLU A 66 -9.09 1.62 -11.38
CA GLU A 66 -8.46 0.74 -12.37
C GLU A 66 -8.03 -0.60 -11.77
N ALA A 67 -7.57 -0.60 -10.52
CA ALA A 67 -7.26 -1.83 -9.80
C ALA A 67 -8.50 -2.72 -9.66
N LYS A 68 -9.68 -2.15 -9.38
CA LYS A 68 -10.95 -2.90 -9.32
C LYS A 68 -11.28 -3.56 -10.65
N LYS A 69 -11.22 -2.81 -11.75
CA LYS A 69 -11.46 -3.35 -13.11
C LYS A 69 -10.52 -4.53 -13.41
N LEU A 70 -9.24 -4.40 -13.07
CA LEU A 70 -8.28 -5.48 -13.26
C LEU A 70 -8.61 -6.70 -12.39
N VAL A 71 -8.76 -6.50 -11.08
CA VAL A 71 -8.95 -7.59 -10.10
C VAL A 71 -10.25 -8.37 -10.34
N GLN A 72 -11.34 -7.70 -10.74
CA GLN A 72 -12.64 -8.34 -10.99
C GLN A 72 -12.54 -9.48 -12.02
N ARG A 73 -11.66 -9.34 -13.03
CA ARG A 73 -11.45 -10.36 -14.08
C ARG A 73 -10.87 -11.68 -13.56
N TYR A 74 -10.31 -11.68 -12.35
CA TYR A 74 -9.65 -12.84 -11.76
C TYR A 74 -10.41 -13.44 -10.57
N ILE A 75 -11.66 -13.03 -10.34
CA ILE A 75 -12.51 -13.67 -9.34
C ILE A 75 -12.69 -15.16 -9.69
N GLY A 76 -12.50 -16.03 -8.70
CA GLY A 76 -12.60 -17.48 -8.87
C GLY A 76 -11.39 -18.13 -9.56
N VAL A 77 -10.37 -17.35 -9.94
CA VAL A 77 -9.12 -17.90 -10.51
C VAL A 77 -8.20 -18.37 -9.38
N ASP A 78 -8.25 -19.66 -9.08
CA ASP A 78 -7.43 -20.28 -8.03
C ASP A 78 -6.18 -21.00 -8.56
N ASP A 79 -6.16 -21.36 -9.87
CA ASP A 79 -5.03 -22.02 -10.54
C ASP A 79 -3.77 -21.14 -10.45
N PRO A 80 -2.69 -21.60 -9.78
CA PRO A 80 -1.42 -20.87 -9.71
C PRO A 80 -0.85 -20.45 -11.07
N LYS A 81 -1.10 -21.22 -12.13
CA LYS A 81 -0.58 -20.93 -13.48
C LYS A 81 -1.30 -19.77 -14.17
N GLN A 82 -2.47 -19.38 -13.66
CA GLN A 82 -3.33 -18.34 -14.23
C GLN A 82 -3.32 -17.05 -13.40
N ARG A 83 -2.57 -17.02 -12.30
CA ARG A 83 -2.46 -15.83 -11.44
C ARG A 83 -1.70 -14.73 -12.16
N PRO A 84 -2.28 -13.52 -12.30
CA PRO A 84 -1.60 -12.43 -12.96
C PRO A 84 -0.48 -11.90 -12.08
N LEU A 85 0.67 -11.62 -12.70
CA LEU A 85 1.74 -10.86 -12.07
C LEU A 85 1.47 -9.38 -12.28
N VAL A 86 1.49 -8.61 -11.19
CA VAL A 86 1.15 -7.19 -11.21
C VAL A 86 2.24 -6.34 -10.56
N ARG A 87 2.48 -5.17 -11.12
CA ARG A 87 3.05 -4.03 -10.42
C ARG A 87 1.96 -3.39 -9.58
N PHE A 88 2.20 -3.19 -8.30
CA PHE A 88 1.17 -2.70 -7.39
C PHE A 88 1.60 -1.50 -6.55
N ARG A 89 0.59 -0.76 -6.07
CA ARG A 89 0.73 0.22 -4.99
C ARG A 89 -0.36 -0.01 -3.96
N LEU A 90 0.06 -0.25 -2.72
CA LEU A 90 -0.78 -0.35 -1.54
C LEU A 90 -0.73 0.98 -0.78
N GLY A 91 -1.82 1.33 -0.12
CA GLY A 91 -1.92 2.42 0.84
C GLY A 91 -2.39 1.92 2.20
N ASP A 92 -1.99 2.65 3.24
CA ASP A 92 -2.28 2.38 4.65
C ASP A 92 -1.95 0.94 5.04
N LEU A 93 -0.68 0.62 5.24
CA LEU A 93 -0.29 -0.71 5.67
C LEU A 93 -0.50 -0.92 7.18
N TRP A 94 -1.28 -1.92 7.60
CA TRP A 94 -1.36 -2.35 9.01
C TRP A 94 -1.16 -3.86 9.18
N GLY A 95 -0.83 -4.25 10.41
CA GLY A 95 -0.83 -5.64 10.84
C GLY A 95 -2.14 -6.00 11.53
N ASP A 96 -2.62 -7.22 11.27
CA ASP A 96 -3.76 -7.81 11.97
C ASP A 96 -3.31 -9.12 12.61
N ALA A 97 -3.25 -9.15 13.94
CA ALA A 97 -2.83 -10.30 14.72
C ALA A 97 -4.04 -11.11 15.19
N TYR A 98 -3.96 -12.43 15.11
CA TYR A 98 -5.05 -13.32 15.45
C TYR A 98 -4.52 -14.66 15.95
N ILE A 99 -5.40 -15.44 16.58
CA ILE A 99 -5.14 -16.84 16.90
C ILE A 99 -5.72 -17.70 15.79
N ARG A 100 -4.91 -18.60 15.23
CA ARG A 100 -5.39 -19.55 14.22
C ARG A 100 -6.45 -20.46 14.84
N ASP A 101 -7.60 -20.52 14.22
CA ASP A 101 -8.74 -21.32 14.68
C ASP A 101 -8.67 -22.78 14.18
N LYS A 102 -7.90 -23.05 13.12
CA LYS A 102 -7.80 -24.36 12.45
C LYS A 102 -6.40 -24.66 11.89
N GLY A 103 -6.20 -25.92 11.50
CA GLY A 103 -4.99 -26.42 10.84
C GLY A 103 -3.89 -26.81 11.82
N GLU A 104 -2.73 -27.22 11.29
CA GLU A 104 -1.58 -27.67 12.10
C GLU A 104 -1.08 -26.62 13.11
N HIS A 105 -1.36 -25.34 12.87
CA HIS A 105 -0.99 -24.23 13.73
C HIS A 105 -2.17 -23.66 14.54
N GLN A 106 -3.26 -24.41 14.69
CA GLN A 106 -4.38 -24.03 15.53
C GLN A 106 -3.92 -23.66 16.95
N GLY A 107 -4.49 -22.60 17.51
CA GLY A 107 -4.15 -22.07 18.84
C GLY A 107 -2.87 -21.23 18.87
N LYS A 108 -2.09 -21.18 17.78
CA LYS A 108 -0.88 -20.34 17.70
C LYS A 108 -1.22 -18.93 17.21
N ALA A 109 -0.45 -17.96 17.70
CA ALA A 109 -0.46 -16.60 17.17
C ALA A 109 -0.11 -16.60 15.68
N ALA A 110 -0.82 -15.79 14.93
CA ALA A 110 -0.58 -15.52 13.53
C ALA A 110 -0.86 -14.04 13.25
N ALA A 111 -0.38 -13.56 12.11
CA ALA A 111 -0.68 -12.22 11.68
C ALA A 111 -0.74 -12.12 10.16
N SER A 112 -1.43 -11.09 9.68
CA SER A 112 -1.54 -10.77 8.26
C SER A 112 -1.22 -9.30 8.03
N LEU A 113 -0.43 -9.03 7.00
CA LEU A 113 -0.30 -7.68 6.47
C LEU A 113 -1.59 -7.33 5.74
N LYS A 114 -2.19 -6.20 6.08
CA LYS A 114 -3.40 -5.68 5.45
C LYS A 114 -3.15 -4.28 4.90
N ALA A 115 -3.81 -3.97 3.79
CA ALA A 115 -3.70 -2.66 3.16
C ALA A 115 -4.87 -2.40 2.20
N ARG A 116 -4.87 -1.22 1.58
CA ARG A 116 -5.72 -0.89 0.43
C ARG A 116 -4.92 -1.02 -0.86
N LEU A 117 -5.40 -1.82 -1.82
CA LEU A 117 -4.82 -1.84 -3.16
C LEU A 117 -5.30 -0.61 -3.93
N LEU A 118 -4.37 0.32 -4.20
CA LEU A 118 -4.62 1.60 -4.86
C LEU A 118 -4.36 1.51 -6.37
N LYS A 119 -3.30 0.81 -6.78
CA LYS A 119 -2.95 0.59 -8.18
C LYS A 119 -2.53 -0.84 -8.41
N ALA A 120 -2.91 -1.41 -9.55
CA ALA A 120 -2.45 -2.69 -10.05
C ALA A 120 -2.40 -2.65 -11.57
N GLU A 121 -1.26 -3.00 -12.14
CA GLU A 121 -1.01 -3.03 -13.58
C GLU A 121 -0.33 -4.36 -13.92
N LEU A 122 -0.72 -4.99 -15.02
CA LEU A 122 -0.03 -6.19 -15.49
C LEU A 122 1.41 -5.82 -15.85
N ILE A 123 2.35 -6.70 -15.55
CA ILE A 123 3.74 -6.52 -15.94
C ILE A 123 4.02 -7.30 -17.23
N GLU A 124 4.70 -6.65 -18.17
CA GLU A 124 5.15 -7.29 -19.40
C GLU A 124 6.31 -8.25 -19.12
N ARG A 125 6.42 -9.31 -19.94
CA ARG A 125 7.44 -10.35 -19.74
C ARG A 125 8.86 -9.81 -19.86
N ASP A 126 9.10 -8.91 -20.80
CA ASP A 126 10.41 -8.32 -21.04
C ASP A 126 10.83 -7.40 -19.89
N GLU A 127 9.86 -6.65 -19.33
CA GLU A 127 10.09 -5.83 -18.14
C GLU A 127 10.48 -6.73 -16.95
N LEU A 128 9.73 -7.81 -16.70
CA LEU A 128 10.04 -8.75 -15.63
C LEU A 128 11.44 -9.37 -15.80
N ALA A 129 11.81 -9.75 -17.02
CA ALA A 129 13.11 -10.37 -17.33
C ALA A 129 14.30 -9.43 -17.07
N SER A 130 14.09 -8.11 -17.13
CA SER A 130 15.13 -7.12 -16.84
C SER A 130 15.42 -6.96 -15.34
N ILE A 131 14.52 -7.43 -14.48
CA ILE A 131 14.62 -7.26 -13.02
C ILE A 131 15.59 -8.30 -12.46
N LYS A 132 16.66 -7.82 -11.80
CA LYS A 132 17.62 -8.68 -11.10
C LYS A 132 17.23 -8.94 -9.65
N GLN A 133 16.53 -7.98 -9.05
CA GLN A 133 16.16 -8.00 -7.65
C GLN A 133 14.78 -7.36 -7.49
N HIS A 134 13.88 -8.06 -6.80
CA HIS A 134 12.57 -7.54 -6.44
C HIS A 134 12.68 -6.74 -5.15
N GLU A 135 12.21 -5.49 -5.20
CA GLU A 135 12.07 -4.63 -4.04
C GLU A 135 10.60 -4.52 -3.64
N LEU A 136 10.38 -4.42 -2.33
CA LEU A 136 9.09 -4.15 -1.71
C LEU A 136 9.22 -2.90 -0.86
N ILE A 137 9.01 -1.75 -1.49
CA ILE A 137 9.36 -0.47 -0.89
C ILE A 137 8.15 0.16 -0.22
N THR A 138 8.27 0.40 1.08
CA THR A 138 7.33 1.23 1.85
C THR A 138 7.90 2.63 2.04
N ARG A 139 7.15 3.66 1.66
CA ARG A 139 7.52 5.07 1.77
C ARG A 139 6.54 5.81 2.64
N GLY A 140 7.06 6.75 3.42
CA GLY A 140 6.25 7.63 4.26
C GLY A 140 7.13 8.61 5.02
N ILE A 141 6.49 9.35 5.92
CA ILE A 141 7.17 10.18 6.90
C ILE A 141 6.85 9.67 8.31
N GLY A 142 7.76 9.84 9.24
CA GLY A 142 7.59 9.33 10.60
C GLY A 142 8.68 9.79 11.54
N TYR A 143 8.47 9.56 12.83
CA TYR A 143 9.46 9.89 13.85
C TYR A 143 10.43 8.72 14.04
N LEU A 144 11.73 9.00 13.88
CA LEU A 144 12.79 8.03 14.16
C LEU A 144 13.06 8.01 15.66
N ASN A 145 13.08 6.81 16.24
CA ASN A 145 13.24 6.58 17.66
C ASN A 145 14.18 5.39 17.92
N ARG A 146 14.70 5.30 19.14
CA ARG A 146 15.45 4.14 19.66
C ARG A 146 16.55 3.60 18.71
N PRO A 147 17.43 4.45 18.15
CA PRO A 147 18.61 3.94 17.47
C PRO A 147 19.46 3.14 18.46
N LYS A 148 19.87 1.93 18.07
CA LYS A 148 20.67 1.04 18.91
C LYS A 148 21.52 0.10 18.07
N ASP A 149 22.76 -0.12 18.49
CA ASP A 149 23.56 -1.22 17.97
C ASP A 149 23.07 -2.54 18.59
N VAL A 150 22.78 -3.52 17.75
CA VAL A 150 22.31 -4.85 18.13
C VAL A 150 23.40 -5.85 17.79
N THR A 151 23.80 -6.66 18.77
CA THR A 151 24.74 -7.76 18.58
C THR A 151 24.01 -9.09 18.84
N PRO A 152 23.53 -9.76 17.77
CA PRO A 152 22.92 -11.09 17.90
C PRO A 152 23.91 -12.13 18.43
N LYS A 153 23.40 -13.25 18.95
CA LYS A 153 24.23 -14.43 19.28
C LYS A 153 24.84 -15.05 18.02
N ASP A 154 24.04 -15.09 16.96
CA ASP A 154 24.38 -15.65 15.65
C ASP A 154 24.19 -14.56 14.60
N GLY A 155 25.27 -14.14 13.94
CA GLY A 155 25.27 -13.13 12.88
C GLY A 155 26.03 -11.85 13.23
N ASP A 156 26.15 -10.96 12.25
CA ASP A 156 26.90 -9.71 12.38
C ASP A 156 26.11 -8.67 13.19
N PRO A 157 26.81 -7.82 13.98
CA PRO A 157 26.17 -6.67 14.61
C PRO A 157 25.57 -5.72 13.57
N PHE A 158 24.43 -5.12 13.90
CA PHE A 158 23.74 -4.19 13.01
C PHE A 158 23.12 -3.01 13.78
N LEU A 159 22.94 -1.88 13.09
CA LEU A 159 22.19 -0.75 13.62
C LEU A 159 20.69 -0.99 13.44
N SER A 160 19.92 -0.79 14.49
CA SER A 160 18.46 -0.87 14.49
C SER A 160 17.86 0.44 14.95
N CYS A 161 16.67 0.78 14.44
CA CYS A 161 15.85 1.86 14.97
C CYS A 161 14.36 1.55 14.83
N SER A 162 13.51 2.26 15.57
CA SER A 162 12.05 2.18 15.45
C SER A 162 11.53 3.45 14.77
N ILE A 163 10.57 3.31 13.87
CA ILE A 163 9.94 4.43 13.16
C ILE A 163 8.46 4.45 13.50
N ALA A 164 7.99 5.57 14.09
CA ALA A 164 6.58 5.85 14.26
C ALA A 164 6.08 6.59 13.01
N ALA A 165 5.68 5.83 11.99
CA ALA A 165 5.20 6.35 10.72
C ALA A 165 3.82 6.98 10.86
N LEU A 166 3.65 8.15 10.25
CA LEU A 166 2.38 8.85 10.18
C LEU A 166 1.52 8.27 9.06
N ALA A 167 0.26 8.02 9.34
CA ALA A 167 -0.74 7.58 8.36
C ALA A 167 -2.11 8.21 8.65
N GLY A 168 -2.97 8.30 7.65
CA GLY A 168 -4.34 8.80 7.82
C GLY A 168 -4.46 10.33 7.74
N PRO A 169 -5.57 10.91 8.21
CA PRO A 169 -5.83 12.35 8.12
C PRO A 169 -4.76 13.18 8.83
N VAL A 170 -4.38 14.33 8.27
CA VAL A 170 -3.34 15.20 8.85
C VAL A 170 -3.77 15.84 10.18
N ASP A 171 -5.07 16.09 10.35
CA ASP A 171 -5.67 16.62 11.57
C ASP A 171 -5.78 15.58 12.70
N GLU A 172 -5.80 14.29 12.35
CA GLU A 172 -5.85 13.18 13.30
C GLU A 172 -4.96 12.01 12.83
N PRO A 173 -3.63 12.16 12.90
CA PRO A 173 -2.71 11.14 12.39
C PRO A 173 -2.72 9.88 13.25
N GLU A 174 -2.75 8.74 12.58
CA GLU A 174 -2.45 7.44 13.17
C GLU A 174 -0.94 7.16 13.12
N TYR A 175 -0.45 6.38 14.09
CA TYR A 175 0.93 5.90 14.10
C TYR A 175 1.00 4.42 13.75
N ARG A 176 1.89 4.08 12.81
CA ARG A 176 2.30 2.71 12.50
C ARG A 176 3.76 2.55 12.91
N TYR A 177 4.02 1.65 13.85
CA TYR A 177 5.36 1.42 14.36
C TYR A 177 6.07 0.34 13.55
N PHE A 178 7.25 0.67 13.07
CA PHE A 178 8.13 -0.25 12.35
C PHE A 178 9.42 -0.43 13.12
N ASP A 179 9.77 -1.66 13.45
CA ASP A 179 11.11 -2.00 13.90
C ASP A 179 11.98 -2.28 12.68
N THR A 180 13.13 -1.63 12.62
CA THR A 180 13.95 -1.62 11.41
C THR A 180 15.40 -2.02 11.66
N ILE A 181 15.96 -2.72 10.70
CA ILE A 181 17.41 -2.83 10.50
C ILE A 181 17.83 -1.71 9.55
N VAL A 182 18.89 -0.97 9.86
CA VAL A 182 19.44 0.06 8.99
C VAL A 182 20.54 -0.57 8.15
N SER A 183 20.35 -0.67 6.83
CA SER A 183 21.19 -1.55 5.99
C SER A 183 22.10 -0.85 4.98
N THR A 184 22.07 0.48 4.91
CA THR A 184 22.90 1.23 3.96
C THR A 184 23.84 2.15 4.71
N PRO A 185 25.10 2.32 4.26
CA PRO A 185 26.05 3.21 4.93
C PRO A 185 25.54 4.65 5.08
N GLU A 186 24.81 5.15 4.08
CA GLU A 186 24.21 6.48 4.13
C GLU A 186 23.10 6.56 5.19
N ALA A 187 22.16 5.61 5.20
CA ALA A 187 21.12 5.59 6.22
C ALA A 187 21.72 5.42 7.62
N GLU A 188 22.71 4.55 7.80
CA GLU A 188 23.40 4.37 9.08
C GLU A 188 24.04 5.66 9.59
N HIS A 189 24.78 6.36 8.72
CA HIS A 189 25.38 7.64 9.05
C HIS A 189 24.32 8.66 9.49
N LEU A 190 23.20 8.74 8.77
CA LEU A 190 22.10 9.66 9.07
C LEU A 190 21.38 9.29 10.39
N VAL A 191 21.15 8.00 10.66
CA VAL A 191 20.58 7.54 11.93
C VAL A 191 21.51 7.88 13.10
N ARG A 192 22.82 7.61 12.98
CA ARG A 192 23.80 7.92 14.04
C ARG A 192 23.87 9.42 14.35
N ARG A 193 23.75 10.28 13.34
CA ARG A 193 23.67 11.74 13.53
C ARG A 193 22.45 12.18 14.36
N CYS A 194 21.39 11.37 14.41
CA CYS A 194 20.17 11.70 15.16
C CYS A 194 20.20 11.24 16.62
N VAL A 195 21.17 10.41 17.03
CA VAL A 195 21.22 9.79 18.37
C VAL A 195 21.16 10.84 19.48
N GLN A 196 22.03 11.84 19.46
CA GLN A 196 22.07 12.89 20.49
C GLN A 196 20.75 13.68 20.58
N ALA A 197 20.08 13.91 19.46
CA ALA A 197 18.80 14.61 19.45
C ALA A 197 17.71 13.76 20.12
N ILE A 198 17.71 12.45 19.83
CA ILE A 198 16.73 11.50 20.38
C ILE A 198 16.97 11.28 21.88
N GLU A 199 18.22 11.14 22.31
CA GLU A 199 18.59 11.03 23.73
C GLU A 199 18.26 12.31 24.52
N GLY A 200 18.22 13.46 23.84
CA GLY A 200 17.76 14.74 24.39
C GLY A 200 16.24 14.97 24.25
N ASP A 201 15.44 13.92 24.04
CA ASP A 201 13.98 13.97 23.88
C ASP A 201 13.46 14.90 22.76
N ARG A 202 14.29 15.18 21.75
CA ARG A 202 13.90 16.02 20.60
C ARG A 202 13.16 15.22 19.54
N LYS A 203 12.22 15.86 18.85
CA LYS A 203 11.42 15.21 17.80
C LYS A 203 12.20 15.13 16.50
N VAL A 204 12.59 13.91 16.10
CA VAL A 204 13.28 13.65 14.83
C VAL A 204 12.30 13.08 13.80
N LEU A 205 11.79 13.94 12.92
CA LEU A 205 10.93 13.54 11.80
C LEU A 205 11.79 13.23 10.57
N ILE A 206 11.55 12.08 9.94
CA ILE A 206 12.25 11.65 8.72
C ILE A 206 11.28 11.35 7.58
N ALA A 207 11.73 11.55 6.34
CA ALA A 207 11.14 10.91 5.17
C ALA A 207 11.92 9.64 4.87
N PHE A 208 11.26 8.48 4.89
CA PHE A 208 11.93 7.18 4.85
C PHE A 208 11.56 6.37 3.60
N ARG A 209 12.46 5.45 3.23
CA ARG A 209 12.13 4.27 2.41
C ARG A 209 12.54 3.03 3.19
N LEU A 210 11.58 2.14 3.41
CA LEU A 210 11.78 0.81 3.96
C LEU A 210 11.70 -0.23 2.84
N ASN A 211 12.41 -1.34 2.98
CA ASN A 211 12.37 -2.48 2.07
C ASN A 211 12.04 -3.78 2.85
N ASP A 212 11.50 -4.78 2.15
CA ASP A 212 11.21 -6.11 2.71
C ASP A 212 10.31 -6.05 3.96
N MET A 213 9.11 -5.49 3.80
CA MET A 213 8.12 -5.39 4.88
C MET A 213 7.64 -6.78 5.34
N LYS A 214 7.69 -7.01 6.65
CA LYS A 214 7.34 -8.25 7.34
C LYS A 214 6.39 -7.99 8.50
N ILE A 215 5.75 -9.06 8.94
CA ILE A 215 4.94 -9.09 10.15
C ILE A 215 5.32 -10.32 10.98
N ASP A 216 5.63 -10.11 12.25
CA ASP A 216 5.95 -11.20 13.19
C ASP A 216 4.89 -11.27 14.30
N PRO A 217 4.09 -12.34 14.37
CA PRO A 217 3.07 -12.50 15.40
C PRO A 217 3.66 -12.97 16.73
N TYR A 218 3.17 -12.41 17.83
CA TYR A 218 3.54 -12.82 19.18
C TYR A 218 2.36 -12.74 20.15
N ILE A 219 2.50 -13.35 21.32
CA ILE A 219 1.55 -13.18 22.42
C ILE A 219 2.10 -12.14 23.39
N ARG A 220 1.31 -11.13 23.71
CA ARG A 220 1.70 -10.13 24.71
C ARG A 220 1.91 -10.80 26.06
N THR A 221 3.06 -10.57 26.68
CA THR A 221 3.39 -11.20 27.97
C THR A 221 3.16 -10.27 29.16
N LYS A 222 2.92 -8.98 28.93
CA LYS A 222 2.79 -7.93 29.95
C LYS A 222 1.78 -6.86 29.52
N GLY A 223 1.32 -6.07 30.50
CA GLY A 223 0.36 -4.98 30.31
C GLY A 223 -1.09 -5.45 30.39
N GLU A 224 -2.03 -4.50 30.20
CA GLU A 224 -3.48 -4.77 30.27
C GLU A 224 -3.95 -5.80 29.24
N HIS A 225 -3.23 -5.91 28.11
CA HIS A 225 -3.51 -6.84 27.02
C HIS A 225 -2.65 -8.12 27.07
N ALA A 226 -2.09 -8.48 28.23
CA ALA A 226 -1.32 -9.72 28.35
C ALA A 226 -2.19 -10.95 28.00
N GLY A 227 -1.64 -11.88 27.21
CA GLY A 227 -2.33 -13.05 26.67
C GLY A 227 -2.99 -12.82 25.30
N GLU A 228 -3.17 -11.57 24.86
CA GLU A 228 -3.73 -11.27 23.54
C GLU A 228 -2.68 -11.44 22.41
N PRO A 229 -3.11 -11.86 21.21
CA PRO A 229 -2.24 -11.85 20.03
C PRO A 229 -1.90 -10.41 19.64
N ALA A 230 -0.65 -10.21 19.25
CA ALA A 230 -0.12 -8.98 18.70
C ALA A 230 0.84 -9.30 17.55
N ALA A 231 1.30 -8.26 16.85
CA ALA A 231 2.28 -8.42 15.81
C ALA A 231 3.20 -7.21 15.71
N SER A 232 4.47 -7.48 15.43
CA SER A 232 5.48 -6.48 15.12
C SER A 232 5.55 -6.30 13.61
N LEU A 233 5.60 -5.05 13.14
CA LEU A 233 5.94 -4.76 11.74
C LEU A 233 7.44 -4.54 11.65
N GLU A 234 8.09 -5.34 10.80
CA GLU A 234 9.54 -5.34 10.67
C GLU A 234 9.94 -4.99 9.23
N SER A 235 11.03 -4.26 9.06
CA SER A 235 11.50 -3.89 7.73
C SER A 235 12.97 -3.47 7.74
N THR A 236 13.49 -3.10 6.57
CA THR A 236 14.86 -2.61 6.42
C THR A 236 14.84 -1.15 6.00
N LEU A 237 15.41 -0.25 6.80
CA LEU A 237 15.58 1.15 6.43
C LEU A 237 16.71 1.29 5.41
N VAL A 238 16.34 1.61 4.17
CA VAL A 238 17.28 1.67 3.04
C VAL A 238 17.60 3.10 2.60
N HIS A 239 16.81 4.10 3.01
CA HIS A 239 17.06 5.49 2.64
C HIS A 239 16.30 6.46 3.56
N ILE A 240 16.95 7.59 3.88
CA ILE A 240 16.34 8.75 4.54
C ILE A 240 16.47 9.94 3.58
N GLY A 241 15.35 10.48 3.12
CA GLY A 241 15.33 11.60 2.16
C GLY A 241 15.33 12.99 2.82
N LEU A 242 14.92 13.08 4.09
CA LEU A 242 14.84 14.33 4.84
C LEU A 242 14.93 14.04 6.33
N ILE A 243 15.50 14.99 7.08
CA ILE A 243 15.48 14.99 8.56
C ILE A 243 15.08 16.38 9.04
N LYS A 244 14.07 16.43 9.91
CA LYS A 244 13.69 17.61 10.70
C LYS A 244 13.85 17.30 12.18
N ILE A 245 14.51 18.19 12.91
CA ILE A 245 14.63 18.14 14.37
C ILE A 245 13.86 19.31 14.95
N ASP A 246 12.83 19.03 15.75
CA ASP A 246 11.85 20.00 16.28
C ASP A 246 11.30 20.94 15.20
N GLY A 247 10.95 20.35 14.05
CA GLY A 247 10.41 21.07 12.90
C GLY A 247 11.45 21.74 12.00
N THR A 248 12.70 21.92 12.45
CA THR A 248 13.77 22.53 11.65
C THR A 248 14.45 21.49 10.77
N GLN A 249 14.46 21.71 9.46
CA GLN A 249 15.10 20.79 8.52
C GLN A 249 16.62 20.87 8.59
N VAL A 250 17.27 19.74 8.85
CA VAL A 250 18.73 19.61 9.00
C VAL A 250 19.35 18.69 7.94
N TYR A 251 18.54 18.02 7.14
CA TYR A 251 18.96 17.23 5.97
C TYR A 251 17.86 17.21 4.90
N PRO A 252 18.20 17.27 3.60
CA PRO A 252 19.54 17.53 3.06
C PRO A 252 20.02 18.94 3.43
N THR A 253 21.33 19.12 3.62
CA THR A 253 21.91 20.45 3.83
C THR A 253 21.95 21.19 2.49
N SER A 254 22.02 22.53 2.51
CA SER A 254 22.08 23.34 1.28
C SER A 254 23.24 22.93 0.34
N GLN A 255 24.32 22.37 0.89
CA GLN A 255 25.45 21.83 0.11
C GLN A 255 25.09 20.53 -0.64
N THR A 256 24.21 19.70 -0.08
CA THR A 256 23.74 18.46 -0.73
C THR A 256 22.67 18.75 -1.79
N GLN A 257 21.82 19.77 -1.57
CA GLN A 257 20.79 20.18 -2.54
C GLN A 257 21.37 20.70 -3.86
N ALA A 258 22.55 21.34 -3.84
CA ALA A 258 23.21 21.84 -5.05
C ALA A 258 23.75 20.73 -5.98
N LYS A 259 23.75 19.46 -5.54
CA LYS A 259 24.34 18.31 -6.26
C LYS A 259 23.33 17.27 -6.74
N ALA A 260 22.03 17.43 -6.43
CA ALA A 260 21.00 16.47 -6.82
C ALA A 260 20.38 16.84 -8.20
N PRO A 261 20.21 15.89 -9.14
CA PRO A 261 19.38 16.08 -10.33
C PRO A 261 17.91 16.30 -9.91
N PRO A 262 17.11 17.06 -10.68
CA PRO A 262 15.70 17.26 -10.36
C PRO A 262 14.96 15.92 -10.35
N ALA A 263 14.24 15.65 -9.27
CA ALA A 263 13.34 14.51 -9.18
C ALA A 263 12.18 14.70 -10.16
N GLU A 264 11.92 13.71 -11.01
CA GLU A 264 10.69 13.65 -11.81
C GLU A 264 9.49 13.50 -10.88
N ASP A 265 8.84 14.62 -10.61
CA ASP A 265 7.56 14.63 -9.92
C ASP A 265 6.48 14.11 -10.87
N ALA A 266 5.70 13.15 -10.37
CA ALA A 266 4.55 12.60 -11.05
C ALA A 266 3.52 13.71 -11.24
N SER A 267 3.43 14.24 -12.46
CA SER A 267 2.37 15.18 -12.83
C SER A 267 1.02 14.47 -12.75
N ALA A 268 0.18 14.88 -11.79
CA ALA A 268 -1.25 14.65 -11.86
C ALA A 268 -1.81 15.53 -12.99
N PRO A 269 -2.59 15.00 -13.95
CA PRO A 269 -3.20 15.85 -14.95
C PRO A 269 -4.29 16.67 -14.27
N LYS A 270 -4.14 18.01 -14.29
CA LYS A 270 -5.26 18.93 -14.14
C LYS A 270 -6.17 18.73 -15.35
N ALA A 271 -7.44 18.43 -15.09
CA ALA A 271 -8.48 18.47 -16.11
C ALA A 271 -8.81 19.95 -16.39
N ASP A 272 -8.43 20.44 -17.55
CA ASP A 272 -8.92 21.72 -18.06
C ASP A 272 -10.35 21.54 -18.58
N ASN A 273 -11.31 22.07 -17.81
CA ASN A 273 -12.65 22.34 -18.32
C ASN A 273 -12.58 23.60 -19.19
N VAL A 274 -12.63 23.43 -20.51
CA VAL A 274 -12.94 24.54 -21.42
C VAL A 274 -14.44 24.48 -21.71
N ILE A 275 -15.17 25.41 -21.11
CA ILE A 275 -16.46 25.88 -21.61
C ILE A 275 -16.13 27.16 -22.37
N ASP A 276 -16.43 27.22 -23.66
CA ASP A 276 -16.84 28.48 -24.27
C ASP A 276 -17.88 28.27 -25.36
N THR A 277 -18.78 29.23 -25.41
CA THR A 277 -20.07 29.29 -26.09
C THR A 277 -20.03 30.44 -27.10
N ALA A 278 -20.39 30.18 -28.37
CA ALA A 278 -21.06 31.09 -29.34
C ALA A 278 -20.86 30.49 -30.75
N ALA A 279 -21.91 30.01 -31.44
CA ALA A 279 -22.81 30.76 -32.34
C ALA A 279 -22.08 31.41 -33.54
N ASP A 280 -22.25 30.91 -34.78
CA ASP A 280 -23.33 31.34 -35.68
C ASP A 280 -23.39 30.57 -37.03
N THR A 281 -24.64 30.30 -37.45
CA THR A 281 -25.24 30.23 -38.81
C THR A 281 -24.72 29.42 -40.02
N VAL A 282 -25.57 28.45 -40.42
CA VAL A 282 -26.29 28.23 -41.71
C VAL A 282 -25.53 27.96 -43.04
N SER A 283 -25.74 26.77 -43.65
CA SER A 283 -26.50 26.59 -44.92
C SER A 283 -26.74 25.11 -45.32
N ASP A 284 -28.00 24.83 -45.66
CA ASP A 284 -28.62 23.85 -46.60
C ASP A 284 -28.18 22.37 -46.74
N GLN A 285 -29.07 21.47 -46.24
CA GLN A 285 -30.02 20.58 -46.99
C GLN A 285 -29.50 19.57 -48.07
N PRO A 286 -30.27 18.53 -48.48
CA PRO A 286 -30.45 17.23 -47.77
C PRO A 286 -30.31 16.00 -48.72
N ILE A 287 -29.98 14.79 -48.23
CA ILE A 287 -30.32 13.54 -48.96
C ILE A 287 -30.75 12.44 -47.99
N GLU A 288 -32.07 12.25 -47.96
CA GLU A 288 -32.89 11.03 -47.96
C GLU A 288 -32.30 9.62 -47.73
N SER A 289 -33.11 8.83 -46.99
CA SER A 289 -33.39 7.38 -47.15
C SER A 289 -32.39 6.39 -46.52
N ALA A 290 -32.78 5.34 -45.78
CA ALA A 290 -34.09 4.82 -45.38
C ALA A 290 -33.89 3.78 -44.23
N GLU A 291 -34.92 3.65 -43.38
CA GLU A 291 -35.54 2.42 -42.82
C GLU A 291 -34.62 1.23 -42.41
N ARG A 292 -34.79 0.56 -41.25
CA ARG A 292 -36.05 0.08 -40.66
C ARG A 292 -35.83 -0.53 -39.26
N GLU A 293 -36.91 -0.51 -38.49
CA GLU A 293 -37.11 -0.97 -37.11
C GLU A 293 -36.98 -2.49 -36.91
N SER A 294 -36.81 -2.94 -35.66
CA SER A 294 -37.88 -3.64 -34.94
C SER A 294 -37.55 -3.86 -33.47
N GLU A 295 -38.53 -3.49 -32.64
CA GLU A 295 -38.69 -3.84 -31.23
C GLU A 295 -38.96 -5.33 -31.06
N GLY A 296 -38.66 -5.85 -29.87
CA GLY A 296 -39.06 -7.17 -29.43
C GLY A 296 -38.95 -7.29 -27.92
N ALA A 297 -39.95 -6.74 -27.22
CA ALA A 297 -40.23 -7.04 -25.82
C ALA A 297 -40.78 -8.48 -25.70
N VAL A 298 -40.27 -9.26 -24.75
CA VAL A 298 -40.99 -10.40 -24.17
C VAL A 298 -40.75 -10.42 -22.66
N GLU A 299 -41.87 -10.47 -21.96
CA GLU A 299 -42.10 -10.50 -20.52
C GLU A 299 -41.84 -11.89 -19.92
N GLU A 300 -41.53 -11.91 -18.62
CA GLU A 300 -41.74 -12.95 -17.59
C GLU A 300 -41.76 -14.45 -17.94
N GLN A 301 -40.92 -15.23 -17.24
CA GLN A 301 -41.40 -16.24 -16.28
C GLN A 301 -40.28 -16.81 -15.38
N GLU A 302 -40.48 -16.69 -14.06
CA GLU A 302 -39.91 -17.59 -13.05
C GLU A 302 -40.46 -19.03 -13.22
N PRO A 303 -39.75 -20.03 -12.69
CA PRO A 303 -40.35 -20.70 -11.54
C PRO A 303 -39.39 -21.01 -10.38
N ALA A 304 -39.92 -20.75 -9.18
CA ALA A 304 -39.86 -21.52 -7.93
C ALA A 304 -38.74 -22.56 -7.68
N LEU A 305 -37.99 -22.29 -6.59
CA LEU A 305 -37.78 -23.13 -5.40
C LEU A 305 -37.97 -24.66 -5.55
N VAL A 306 -36.89 -25.42 -5.31
CA VAL A 306 -36.94 -26.67 -4.53
C VAL A 306 -35.71 -26.76 -3.62
N ALA A 307 -35.95 -27.22 -2.39
CA ALA A 307 -35.03 -27.29 -1.27
C ALA A 307 -34.17 -28.57 -1.22
N SER A 308 -33.09 -28.48 -0.43
CA SER A 308 -32.51 -29.53 0.43
C SER A 308 -31.95 -30.80 -0.22
N PHE A 309 -30.62 -30.94 -0.24
CA PHE A 309 -29.83 -31.73 0.72
C PHE A 309 -28.36 -31.29 0.70
#